data_AF-A0A3D0UW16-F1
#
_entry.id   AF-A0A3D0UW16-F1
#
_cell.length_a   1.000
_cell.length_b   1.000
_cell.length_c   1.000
_cell.angle_alpha   90.00
_cell.angle_beta   90.00
_cell.angle_gamma   90.00
#
_symmetry.space_group_name_H-M   'P 1'
#
loop_
_entity.id
_entity.type
_entity.pdbx_description
1 polymer ?
#
loop_
_entity_poly.entity_id
_entity_poly.type
_entity_poly.pdbx_seq_one_letter_code
_entity_poly.pdbx_strand_id
1 'polypeptide(L)' 'MGMIVEQLTAFAQTISWLDVYVSQSLLAKEKYYIQPQLNNSGTIDIQEGRHPVIETFLPLDQQFIPNTLTL' A
#
# COMPACT_ATOMS: atom_id res chain seq x y z
N MET A 1 30.85 -21.88 -10.24
CA MET A 1 29.50 -21.75 -10.83
C MET A 1 28.45 -21.38 -9.79
N GLY A 2 28.30 -22.10 -8.67
CA GLY A 2 27.28 -21.81 -7.63
C GLY A 2 27.36 -20.42 -6.99
N MET A 3 28.55 -19.94 -6.64
CA MET A 3 28.76 -18.62 -6.02
C MET A 3 28.27 -17.44 -6.88
N ILE A 4 28.37 -17.53 -8.21
CA ILE A 4 27.90 -16.46 -9.12
C ILE A 4 26.37 -16.46 -9.16
N VAL A 5 25.74 -17.64 -9.17
CA VAL A 5 24.28 -17.79 -9.16
C VAL A 5 23.69 -17.24 -7.86
N GLU A 6 24.32 -17.50 -6.72
CA GLU A 6 23.92 -16.94 -5.42
C GLU A 6 23.99 -15.41 -5.41
N GLN A 7 25.08 -14.82 -5.90
CA GLN A 7 25.24 -13.37 -5.98
C GLN A 7 24.20 -12.71 -6.89
N LEU A 8 23.96 -13.29 -8.08
CA LEU A 8 22.94 -12.80 -9.01
C LEU A 8 21.53 -12.88 -8.41
N THR A 9 21.23 -13.95 -7.68
CA THR A 9 19.91 -14.13 -7.04
C THR A 9 19.71 -13.12 -5.91
N ALA A 10 20.73 -12.89 -5.08
CA ALA A 10 20.67 -11.86 -4.02
C ALA A 10 20.44 -10.46 -4.61
N PHE A 11 21.15 -10.12 -5.70
CA PHE A 11 20.96 -8.85 -6.39
C PHE A 11 19.56 -8.71 -6.99
N ALA A 12 19.05 -9.75 -7.66
CA ALA A 12 17.70 -9.77 -8.19
C ALA A 12 16.65 -9.60 -7.08
N GLN A 13 16.88 -10.18 -5.90
CA GLN A 13 16.00 -10.01 -4.75
C GLN A 13 16.02 -8.58 -4.20
N THR A 14 17.18 -7.91 -4.18
CA THR A 14 17.25 -6.48 -3.84
C THR A 14 16.46 -5.64 -4.83
N ILE A 15 16.57 -5.90 -6.14
CA ILE A 15 15.78 -5.20 -7.16
C ILE A 15 14.29 -5.43 -6.95
N SER A 16 13.87 -6.67 -6.67
CA SER A 16 12.47 -7.00 -6.40
C SER A 16 11.89 -6.20 -5.23
N TRP A 17 12.64 -6.07 -4.13
CA TRP A 17 12.21 -5.24 -3.00
C TRP A 17 12.11 -3.75 -3.36
N LEU A 18 13.07 -3.23 -4.14
CA LEU A 18 13.01 -1.85 -4.63
C LEU A 18 11.76 -1.61 -5.47
N ASP A 19 11.42 -2.54 -6.36
CA ASP A 19 10.20 -2.45 -7.19
C ASP A 19 8.93 -2.38 -6.34
N VAL A 20 8.82 -3.26 -5.33
CA VAL A 20 7.68 -3.25 -4.39
C VAL A 20 7.59 -1.92 -3.64
N TYR A 21 8.70 -1.41 -3.10
CA TYR A 21 8.69 -0.17 -2.33
C TYR A 21 8.35 1.05 -3.19
N VAL A 22 8.90 1.14 -4.41
CA VAL A 22 8.60 2.23 -5.34
C VAL A 22 7.14 2.16 -5.77
N SER A 23 6.64 0.98 -6.14
CA SER A 23 5.25 0.77 -6.54
C SER A 23 4.27 1.18 -5.44
N GLN A 24 4.52 0.76 -4.19
CA GLN A 24 3.68 1.16 -3.05
C GLN A 24 3.76 2.66 -2.74
N SER A 25 4.93 3.28 -2.88
CA SER A 25 5.10 4.73 -2.68
C SER A 25 4.33 5.55 -3.72
N LEU A 26 4.40 5.14 -4.99
CA LEU A 26 3.65 5.75 -6.08
C LEU A 26 2.14 5.61 -5.87
N LEU A 27 1.67 4.41 -5.53
CA LEU A 27 0.27 4.16 -5.23
C LEU A 27 -0.23 5.02 -4.06
N ALA A 28 0.54 5.09 -2.97
CA ALA A 28 0.17 5.89 -1.80
C ALA A 28 0.06 7.38 -2.14
N LYS A 29 0.96 7.88 -2.98
CA LYS A 29 0.91 9.27 -3.47
C LYS A 29 -0.30 9.52 -4.37
N GLU A 30 -0.54 8.63 -5.35
CA GLU A 30 -1.65 8.76 -6.30
C GLU A 30 -3.01 8.72 -5.60
N LYS A 31 -3.17 7.81 -4.62
CA LYS A 31 -4.43 7.57 -3.92
C LYS A 31 -4.56 8.36 -2.62
N TYR A 32 -3.59 9.19 -2.25
CA TYR A 32 -3.56 9.93 -1.00
C TYR A 32 -3.71 9.03 0.23
N TYR A 33 -2.97 7.91 0.26
CA TYR A 33 -2.93 7.03 1.42
C TYR A 33 -1.98 7.59 2.49
N ILE A 34 -2.28 7.23 3.73
CA ILE A 34 -1.51 7.61 4.92
C ILE A 34 -0.81 6.38 5.49
N GLN A 35 0.29 6.60 6.21
CA GLN A 35 0.94 5.53 6.96
C GLN A 35 0.14 5.22 8.23
N PRO A 36 -0.39 3.99 8.41
CA PRO A 36 -1.12 3.63 9.62
C PRO A 36 -0.19 3.50 10.82
N GLN A 37 -0.74 3.71 12.02
CA GLN A 37 -0.04 3.41 13.28
C GLN A 37 -0.39 1.99 13.72
N LEU A 38 0.63 1.17 13.96
CA LEU A 38 0.44 -0.20 14.42
C LEU A 38 0.43 -0.25 15.95
N ASN A 39 -0.48 -1.05 16.51
CA ASN A 39 -0.60 -1.30 17.93
C ASN A 39 -0.77 -2.80 18.21
N ASN A 40 -0.66 -3.19 19.47
CA ASN A 40 -0.85 -4.57 19.93
C ASN A 40 -2.17 -4.75 20.71
N SER A 41 -3.03 -3.72 20.76
CA SER A 41 -4.29 -3.75 21.53
C SER A 41 -5.46 -4.38 20.76
N GLY A 42 -5.26 -4.70 19.47
CA GLY A 42 -6.33 -5.21 18.61
C GLY A 42 -7.35 -4.15 18.19
N THR A 43 -7.11 -2.89 18.57
CA THR A 43 -7.96 -1.75 18.25
C THR A 43 -7.80 -1.38 16.78
N ILE A 44 -8.92 -1.20 16.08
CA ILE A 44 -8.95 -0.69 14.71
C ILE A 44 -9.65 0.66 14.74
N ASP A 45 -8.90 1.72 14.44
CA ASP A 45 -9.44 3.07 14.34
C ASP A 45 -9.15 3.62 12.94
N ILE A 46 -10.22 3.83 12.17
CA ILE A 46 -10.19 4.34 10.79
C ILE A 46 -10.97 5.64 10.77
N GLN A 47 -10.31 6.72 10.37
CA GLN A 47 -10.91 8.05 10.22
C GLN A 47 -10.97 8.39 8.73
N GLU A 48 -12.14 8.84 8.24
CA GLU A 48 -12.35 9.17 6.82
C GLU A 48 -11.86 8.06 5.86
N GLY A 49 -12.16 6.81 6.21
CA GLY A 49 -11.78 5.62 5.45
C GLY A 49 -12.47 5.54 4.10
N ARG A 50 -11.71 5.17 3.07
CA ARG A 50 -12.18 5.01 1.68
C ARG A 50 -12.00 3.58 1.22
N HIS A 51 -12.94 3.06 0.43
CA HIS A 51 -12.79 1.75 -0.17
C HIS A 51 -11.88 1.85 -1.41
N PRO A 52 -10.69 1.21 -1.43
CA PRO A 52 -9.65 1.46 -2.43
C PRO A 52 -10.07 1.14 -3.87
N VAL A 53 -10.90 0.10 -4.04
CA VAL A 53 -11.46 -0.27 -5.35
C VAL A 53 -12.61 0.65 -5.76
N ILE A 54 -13.67 0.73 -4.96
CA ILE A 54 -14.90 1.48 -5.31
C ILE A 54 -14.58 2.94 -5.67
N GLU A 55 -13.72 3.63 -4.91
CA GLU A 55 -13.38 5.03 -5.20
C GLU A 55 -12.74 5.23 -6.59
N THR A 56 -12.05 4.21 -7.11
CA THR A 56 -11.38 4.25 -8.41
C THR A 56 -12.35 4.04 -9.57
N PHE A 57 -13.50 3.39 -9.33
CA PHE A 57 -14.48 3.03 -10.36
C PHE A 57 -15.76 3.88 -10.32
N LEU A 58 -15.83 4.90 -9.45
CA LEU A 58 -16.97 5.82 -9.46
C LEU A 58 -16.99 6.65 -10.76
N PRO A 59 -18.19 6.98 -11.27
CA PRO A 59 -18.35 7.97 -12.33
C PRO A 59 -17.65 9.30 -11.99
N LEU A 60 -17.20 10.03 -13.00
CA LEU A 60 -16.46 11.31 -12.81
C LEU A 60 -17.26 12.38 -12.04
N ASP A 61 -18.58 12.31 -12.10
CA ASP A 61 -19.51 13.19 -11.40
C ASP A 61 -19.86 12.71 -9.97
N GLN A 62 -19.30 11.59 -9.53
CA GLN A 62 -19.53 11.01 -8.21
C GLN A 62 -18.23 10.94 -7.40
N GLN A 63 -18.32 11.31 -6.12
CA GLN A 63 -17.23 11.18 -5.17
C GLN A 63 -17.58 10.12 -4.12
N PHE A 64 -16.57 9.35 -3.69
CA PHE A 64 -16.73 8.41 -2.60
C PHE A 64 -16.94 9.18 -1.30
N ILE A 65 -17.97 8.83 -0.52
CA ILE A 65 -18.19 9.40 0.81
C ILE A 65 -17.40 8.58 1.84
N PRO A 66 -16.37 9.16 2.49
CA PRO A 66 -15.56 8.44 3.47
C PRO A 66 -16.35 8.06 4.72
N ASN A 67 -15.88 7.03 5.44
CA ASN A 67 -16.52 6.56 6.66
C ASN A 67 -15.50 6.37 7.80
N THR A 68 -15.94 6.66 9.02
CA THR A 68 -15.17 6.44 10.26
C THR A 68 -15.65 5.19 10.99
N LEU A 69 -14.70 4.43 11.56
CA LEU A 69 -14.95 3.20 12.31
C LEU A 69 -13.96 3.08 13.47
N THR A 70 -14.46 2.72 14.65
CA THR A 70 -13.63 2.30 15.79
C THR A 70 -14.13 0.95 16.31
N LEU A 71 -13.22 -0.03 16.40
CA LEU A 71 -13.44 -1.37 16.95
C LEU A 71 -12.49 -1.66 18.10
#